data_AF-A0AAD5KD48-F1
#
_entry.id   AF-A0AAD5KD48-F1
#
_cell.length_a   1.000
_cell.length_b   1.000
_cell.length_c   1.000
_cell.angle_alpha   90.00
_cell.angle_beta   90.00
_cell.angle_gamma   90.00
#
_symmetry.space_group_name_H-M   'P 1'
#
loop_
_entity.id
_entity.type
_entity.pdbx_description
1 polymer ?
#
loop_
_entity_poly.entity_id
_entity_poly.type
_entity_poly.pdbx_seq_one_letter_code
_entity_poly.pdbx_strand_id
1 'polypeptide(L)' 'LAEKQRWTRCPRCHEMVEKSHGCLFVYCNCGTEFCYRCGSYSTGHNCQKQFHRLSDDQLKAMRQPMFAYQ' A
#
# COMPACT_ATOMS: atom_id res chain seq x y z
N LEU A 1 11.48 9.96 -12.86
CA LEU A 1 12.41 9.28 -11.91
C LEU A 1 11.73 8.85 -10.59
N ALA A 2 10.42 8.55 -10.58
CA ALA A 2 9.67 8.19 -9.36
C ALA A 2 9.12 6.75 -9.39
N GLU A 3 9.58 5.92 -10.33
CA GLU A 3 8.91 4.65 -10.70
C GLU A 3 9.52 3.40 -10.03
N LYS A 4 10.46 3.58 -9.10
CA LYS A 4 11.10 2.48 -8.35
C LYS A 4 11.08 2.66 -6.84
N GLN A 5 10.30 3.62 -6.38
CA GLN A 5 10.29 4.09 -5.01
C GLN A 5 9.17 3.29 -4.32
N ARG A 6 9.55 2.29 -3.49
CA ARG A 6 8.67 1.42 -2.69
C ARG A 6 8.01 2.19 -1.52
N TRP A 7 7.31 3.27 -1.85
CA TRP A 7 6.60 4.11 -0.90
C TRP A 7 5.09 3.92 -1.08
N THR A 8 4.37 4.15 -0.01
CA THR A 8 2.90 4.19 0.01
C THR A 8 2.46 5.38 0.86
N ARG A 9 1.19 5.76 0.76
CA ARG A 9 0.63 6.81 1.62
C ARG A 9 -0.25 6.21 2.70
N CYS A 10 -0.12 6.72 3.91
CA CYS A 10 -1.02 6.38 4.98
C CYS A 10 -2.45 6.85 4.64
N PRO A 11 -3.47 5.96 4.71
CA PRO A 11 -4.86 6.34 4.44
C PRO A 11 -5.44 7.31 5.48
N ARG A 12 -4.75 7.49 6.63
CA ARG A 12 -5.20 8.36 7.71
C ARG A 12 -4.57 9.75 7.69
N CYS A 13 -3.23 9.82 7.56
CA CYS A 13 -2.49 11.09 7.64
C CYS A 13 -1.81 11.49 6.33
N HIS A 14 -1.93 10.68 5.28
CA HIS A 14 -1.32 10.89 3.96
C HIS A 14 0.21 11.01 3.93
N GLU A 15 0.89 10.71 5.04
CA GLU A 15 2.33 10.66 5.13
C GLU A 15 2.89 9.52 4.27
N MET A 16 4.08 9.74 3.69
CA MET A 16 4.79 8.73 2.93
C MET A 16 5.43 7.70 3.87
N VAL A 17 5.07 6.44 3.67
CA VAL A 17 5.57 5.31 4.45
C VAL A 17 6.41 4.42 3.54
N GLU A 18 7.64 4.14 3.96
CA GLU A 18 8.51 3.19 3.28
C GLU A 18 8.12 1.75 3.64
N LYS A 19 8.18 0.85 2.66
CA LYS A 19 7.94 -0.57 2.90
C LYS A 19 9.16 -1.26 3.50
N SER A 20 9.00 -1.87 4.69
CA SER A 20 9.94 -2.87 5.19
C SER A 20 9.82 -4.17 4.37
N HIS A 21 10.95 -4.77 3.99
CA HIS A 21 10.98 -5.97 3.14
C HIS A 21 10.14 -7.12 3.74
N GLY A 22 9.49 -7.91 2.88
CA GLY A 22 8.83 -9.17 3.27
C GLY A 22 7.38 -9.05 3.78
N CYS A 23 7.03 -8.01 4.54
CA CYS A 23 5.66 -7.86 5.07
C CYS A 23 4.75 -7.02 4.14
N LEU A 24 3.44 -7.26 4.19
CA LEU A 24 2.44 -6.44 3.51
C LEU A 24 1.82 -5.37 4.39
N PHE A 25 1.88 -5.56 5.70
CA PHE A 25 1.42 -4.57 6.65
C PHE A 25 2.58 -3.61 6.92
N VAL A 26 2.25 -2.32 6.88
CA VAL A 26 3.15 -1.24 7.25
C VAL A 26 2.52 -0.44 8.36
N TYR A 27 3.37 0.02 9.28
CA TYR A 27 2.99 0.94 10.34
C TYR A 27 3.37 2.35 9.93
N CYS A 28 2.39 3.26 9.94
CA CYS A 28 2.65 4.68 9.85
C CYS A 28 3.13 5.24 11.18
N ASN A 29 3.91 6.33 11.14
CA ASN A 29 4.32 7.09 12.32
C ASN A 29 3.12 7.65 13.12
N CYS A 30 1.96 7.84 12.48
CA CYS A 30 0.72 8.20 13.18
C CYS A 30 0.07 7.03 13.97
N GLY A 31 0.69 5.86 14.00
CA GLY A 31 0.18 4.66 14.68
C GLY A 31 -0.83 3.84 13.88
N THR A 32 -1.06 4.18 12.61
CA THR A 32 -2.00 3.43 11.75
C THR A 32 -1.29 2.28 11.08
N GLU A 33 -1.80 1.06 11.26
CA GLU A 33 -1.37 -0.12 10.53
C GLU A 33 -2.27 -0.35 9.32
N PHE A 34 -1.68 -0.52 8.14
CA PHE A 34 -2.43 -0.72 6.91
C PHE A 34 -1.66 -1.59 5.91
N CYS A 35 -2.38 -2.14 4.96
CA CYS A 35 -1.84 -2.93 3.88
C CYS A 35 -1.13 -2.02 2.88
N TYR A 36 0.18 -2.17 2.76
CA TYR A 36 1.00 -1.50 1.76
C TYR A 36 0.52 -1.77 0.33
N ARG A 37 -0.13 -2.92 0.08
CA ARG A 37 -0.57 -3.33 -1.27
C ARG A 37 -1.81 -2.58 -1.75
N CYS A 38 -2.84 -2.48 -0.91
CA CYS A 38 -4.15 -1.92 -1.28
C CYS A 38 -4.60 -0.72 -0.45
N GLY A 39 -3.87 -0.35 0.61
CA GLY A 39 -4.19 0.80 1.46
C GLY A 39 -5.25 0.56 2.52
N SER A 40 -5.81 -0.65 2.61
CA SER A 40 -6.82 -0.98 3.64
C SER A 40 -6.18 -1.12 5.01
N TYR A 41 -6.90 -0.73 6.06
CA TYR A 41 -6.50 -0.96 7.46
C TYR A 41 -6.20 -2.45 7.71
N SER A 42 -5.19 -2.75 8.51
CA SER A 42 -4.76 -4.13 8.77
C SER A 42 -5.78 -4.98 9.52
N THR A 43 -6.64 -4.35 10.33
CA THR A 43 -7.66 -5.01 11.15
C THR A 43 -8.60 -5.87 10.31
N GLY A 44 -8.43 -7.19 10.37
CA GLY A 44 -9.22 -8.16 9.61
C GLY A 44 -8.94 -8.19 8.10
N HIS A 45 -7.92 -7.48 7.61
CA HIS A 45 -7.61 -7.41 6.19
C HIS A 45 -6.68 -8.54 5.75
N ASN A 46 -7.21 -9.49 4.99
CA ASN A 46 -6.42 -10.57 4.42
C ASN A 46 -6.19 -10.38 2.91
N CYS A 47 -5.07 -9.76 2.59
CA CYS A 47 -4.63 -9.48 1.22
C CYS A 47 -4.17 -10.75 0.45
N GLN A 48 -4.15 -11.95 1.07
CA GLN A 48 -3.44 -13.11 0.50
C GLN A 48 -4.15 -13.79 -0.69
N LYS A 49 -5.47 -13.59 -0.89
CA LYS A 49 -6.25 -14.45 -1.80
C LYS A 49 -6.52 -13.92 -3.21
N GLN A 50 -6.24 -12.64 -3.49
CA GLN A 50 -6.61 -12.04 -4.78
C GLN A 50 -5.43 -11.69 -5.69
N PHE A 51 -4.22 -11.51 -5.16
CA PHE A 51 -3.13 -10.92 -5.94
C PHE A 51 -2.35 -11.86 -6.85
N HIS A 52 -2.29 -13.18 -6.57
CA HIS A 52 -1.66 -14.13 -7.50
C HIS A 52 -2.35 -14.20 -8.87
N ARG A 53 -3.58 -13.71 -8.96
CA ARG A 53 -4.36 -13.65 -10.20
C ARG A 53 -4.39 -12.26 -10.84
N LEU A 54 -3.79 -11.25 -10.22
CA LEU A 54 -3.79 -9.88 -10.74
C LEU A 54 -2.52 -9.63 -11.55
N SER A 55 -2.71 -9.17 -12.79
CA SER A 55 -1.61 -8.72 -13.65
C SER A 55 -0.94 -7.48 -13.07
N ASP A 56 0.30 -7.19 -13.47
CA ASP A 56 1.05 -6.00 -13.04
C ASP A 56 0.26 -4.69 -13.28
N ASP A 57 -0.50 -4.63 -14.38
CA ASP A 57 -1.38 -3.51 -14.69
C ASP A 57 -2.53 -3.33 -13.69
N GLN A 58 -3.16 -4.44 -13.28
CA GLN A 58 -4.22 -4.41 -12.27
C GLN A 58 -3.68 -4.03 -10.90
N LEU A 59 -2.49 -4.52 -10.55
CA LEU A 59 -1.74 -4.13 -9.36
C LEU A 59 -1.43 -2.63 -9.36
N LYS A 60 -0.98 -2.08 -10.49
CA LYS A 60 -0.73 -0.65 -10.65
C LYS A 60 -2.02 0.15 -10.52
N ALA A 61 -3.09 -0.23 -11.21
CA ALA A 61 -4.39 0.45 -11.14
C ALA A 61 -4.96 0.49 -9.72
N MET A 62 -4.85 -0.59 -8.94
CA MET A 62 -5.26 -0.59 -7.53
C MET A 62 -4.43 0.36 -6.67
N ARG A 63 -3.16 0.59 -7.02
CA ARG A 63 -2.27 1.49 -6.28
C ARG A 63 -2.29 2.93 -6.78
N GLN A 64 -2.75 3.19 -8.01
CA GLN A 64 -2.89 4.53 -8.59
C GLN A 64 -3.58 5.54 -7.64
N PRO A 65 -4.74 5.23 -7.00
CA PRO A 65 -5.36 6.18 -6.08
C PRO A 65 -4.51 6.46 -4.83
N MET A 66 -3.59 5.57 -4.45
CA MET A 66 -2.65 5.81 -3.34
C MET A 66 -1.48 6.72 -3.73
N PHE A 67 -1.23 6.89 -5.02
CA PHE A 67 -0.16 7.72 -5.58
C PHE A 67 -0.67 9.03 -6.19
N ALA A 68 -1.98 9.14 -6.43
CA ALA A 68 -2.59 10.37 -6.92
C ALA A 68 -2.36 11.50 -5.90
N TYR A 69 -1.56 12.48 -6.32
CA TYR A 69 -1.46 13.78 -5.68
C TYR A 69 -2.68 14.57 -6.17
N GLN A 70 -3.68 14.74 -5.30
CA GLN A 70 -4.66 15.80 -5.50
C GLN A 70 -4.02 17.11 -5.05
#